data_AF-A0A7S1VKA3-F1
#
_entry.id   AF-A0A7S1VKA3-F1
#
_cell.length_a   1.000
_cell.length_b   1.000
_cell.length_c   1.000
_cell.angle_alpha   90.00
_cell.angle_beta   90.00
_cell.angle_gamma   90.00
#
_symmetry.space_group_name_H-M   'P 1'
#
loop_
_entity.id
_entity.type
_entity.pdbx_description
1 polymer ?
#
loop_
_entity_poly.entity_id
_entity_poly.type
_entity_poly.pdbx_seq_one_letter_code
_entity_poly.pdbx_strand_id
1 'polypeptide(L)'
;MADSLVTQVSRDGTAAVAPTSNDAAATTSTSSSPSTAQQPSFFDKFCSCFRPTSSSSSSSSSSSRASASASAATGNSARVPGAQESAISGLLPPIAKDLTGRKCLVLDLDETLVHSSFKPVPNADFIIPVEIEDTVHQVYVLKRPGVDEFMKQMGPKFEIVVFTASLAKYANPVMDLLDIHKVCHHRLFRESCVCHRGNYVKDLGKLGRPLKDVIIIDNSPASYLFNPENAVPIDSWFDDPNDTELLDLIPFLLDISQVDDVSRVLSPQ
;
A
#
# COMPACT_ATOMS: atom_id res chain seq x y z
N MET A 1 -1.55 19.82 7.75
CA MET A 1 -2.28 18.90 6.85
C MET A 1 -1.52 18.89 5.53
N ALA A 2 -0.68 17.88 5.32
CA ALA A 2 0.08 17.72 4.08
C ALA A 2 -0.83 17.09 3.01
N ASP A 3 -0.83 17.69 1.82
CA ASP A 3 -1.56 17.20 0.65
C ASP A 3 -0.80 15.99 0.05
N SER A 4 -1.06 14.78 0.55
CA SER A 4 -0.49 13.54 -0.02
C SER A 4 -1.22 13.17 -1.33
N LEU A 5 -0.42 12.81 -2.34
CA LEU A 5 -0.84 12.47 -3.72
C LEU A 5 -1.92 11.38 -3.79
N VAL A 6 -1.98 10.50 -2.78
CA VAL A 6 -2.92 9.39 -2.71
C VAL A 6 -4.37 9.89 -2.61
N THR A 7 -4.62 11.02 -1.96
CA THR A 7 -5.97 11.49 -1.63
C THR A 7 -6.64 12.38 -2.69
N GLN A 8 -5.88 12.95 -3.62
CA GLN A 8 -6.42 14.00 -4.50
C GLN A 8 -6.92 13.51 -5.87
N VAL A 9 -6.58 12.30 -6.31
CA VAL A 9 -6.99 11.78 -7.64
C VAL A 9 -8.35 11.07 -7.61
N SER A 10 -9.30 11.60 -6.85
CA SER A 10 -10.67 11.08 -6.77
C SER A 10 -11.66 12.23 -6.57
N ARG A 11 -12.03 12.90 -7.65
CA ARG A 11 -13.33 13.60 -7.74
C ARG A 11 -13.68 13.92 -9.19
N ASP A 12 -14.62 13.14 -9.71
CA ASP A 12 -15.36 13.45 -10.93
C ASP A 12 -16.07 14.82 -10.83
N GLY A 13 -16.15 15.46 -11.99
CA GLY A 13 -16.44 16.87 -12.17
C GLY A 13 -17.75 17.41 -11.61
N THR A 14 -17.67 18.67 -11.20
CA THR A 14 -18.63 19.73 -11.54
C THR A 14 -17.99 21.06 -11.16
N ALA A 15 -17.87 21.95 -12.15
CA ALA A 15 -17.29 23.27 -12.00
C ALA A 15 -18.12 24.14 -11.04
N ALA A 16 -17.46 24.83 -10.12
CA ALA A 16 -18.04 25.95 -9.39
C ALA A 16 -17.09 27.16 -9.50
N VAL A 17 -17.66 28.22 -10.06
CA VAL A 17 -17.08 29.51 -10.40
C VAL A 17 -16.67 30.29 -9.14
N ALA A 18 -15.46 30.84 -9.12
CA ALA A 18 -15.01 31.80 -8.10
C ALA A 18 -15.51 33.22 -8.42
N PRO A 19 -15.92 34.03 -7.42
CA PRO A 19 -16.02 35.47 -7.60
C PRO A 19 -14.73 36.18 -7.18
N THR A 20 -14.54 37.31 -7.86
CA THR A 20 -13.39 38.20 -7.96
C THR A 20 -13.03 38.98 -6.69
N SER A 21 -11.77 39.42 -6.64
CA SER A 21 -11.12 40.30 -5.68
C SER A 21 -11.67 41.73 -5.63
N ASN A 22 -11.62 42.36 -4.45
CA ASN A 22 -10.86 43.60 -4.15
C ASN A 22 -11.26 44.14 -2.76
N ASP A 23 -10.30 44.35 -1.87
CA ASP A 23 -9.90 45.71 -1.42
C ASP A 23 -8.82 45.66 -0.33
N ALA A 24 -7.92 46.62 -0.42
CA ALA A 24 -6.78 46.86 0.46
C ALA A 24 -7.11 47.95 1.51
N ALA A 25 -6.55 47.84 2.73
CA ALA A 25 -5.86 48.94 3.44
C ALA A 25 -5.48 48.58 4.90
N ALA A 26 -4.17 48.67 5.16
CA ALA A 26 -3.43 49.14 6.36
C ALA A 26 -4.14 49.34 7.74
N THR A 27 -3.50 48.90 8.84
CA THR A 27 -2.51 49.64 9.69
C THR A 27 -2.46 49.11 11.15
N THR A 28 -1.23 48.92 11.66
CA THR A 28 -0.72 49.07 13.07
C THR A 28 -1.22 48.25 14.28
N SER A 29 -0.25 47.47 14.82
CA SER A 29 0.34 47.55 16.18
C SER A 29 -0.12 46.65 17.35
N THR A 30 0.92 46.21 18.08
CA THR A 30 1.04 45.82 19.51
C THR A 30 0.72 44.39 20.00
N SER A 31 1.81 43.64 20.23
CA SER A 31 2.19 42.83 21.42
C SER A 31 1.12 42.30 22.39
N SER A 32 1.13 40.98 22.63
CA SER A 32 1.53 40.33 23.91
C SER A 32 1.06 38.87 23.99
N SER A 33 1.98 37.92 24.18
CA SER A 33 1.75 36.63 24.88
C SER A 33 1.66 36.89 26.41
N PRO A 34 1.32 35.94 27.32
CA PRO A 34 1.32 34.47 27.19
C PRO A 34 0.14 33.73 27.89
N SER A 35 0.00 32.41 27.68
CA SER A 35 -0.05 31.40 28.76
C SER A 35 -0.44 30.00 28.27
N THR A 36 0.26 29.04 28.85
CA THR A 36 0.18 27.59 28.84
C THR A 36 -1.22 27.00 29.11
N ALA A 37 -1.62 25.96 28.37
CA ALA A 37 -2.53 24.93 28.85
C ALA A 37 -2.37 23.63 28.02
N GLN A 38 -2.18 22.53 28.74
CA GLN A 38 -2.12 21.15 28.26
C GLN A 38 -3.50 20.63 27.80
N GLN A 39 -3.48 19.43 27.19
CA GLN A 39 -4.54 18.41 27.01
C GLN A 39 -4.94 18.17 25.52
N PRO A 40 -5.48 16.99 25.15
CA PRO A 40 -4.80 15.70 25.00
C PRO A 40 -5.08 15.05 23.63
N SER A 41 -4.62 13.81 23.45
CA SER A 41 -4.81 12.88 22.33
C SER A 41 -6.16 12.99 21.59
N PHE A 42 -6.11 13.24 20.28
CA PHE A 42 -7.24 13.18 19.36
C PHE A 42 -7.21 11.86 18.57
N PHE A 43 -7.76 10.81 19.18
CA PHE A 43 -8.26 9.62 18.49
C PHE A 43 -9.74 9.87 18.17
N ASP A 44 -10.17 9.45 16.98
CA ASP A 44 -11.56 9.33 16.50
C ASP A 44 -12.45 10.59 16.38
N LYS A 45 -12.77 10.89 15.12
CA LYS A 45 -14.08 11.34 14.55
C LYS A 45 -13.79 11.89 13.14
N PHE A 46 -14.51 11.59 12.06
CA PHE A 46 -15.83 11.02 11.88
C PHE A 46 -16.04 10.88 10.36
N CYS A 47 -16.74 9.85 9.90
CA CYS A 47 -17.75 10.01 8.86
C CYS A 47 -18.78 8.89 8.98
N SER A 48 -19.87 9.22 9.68
CA SER A 48 -21.10 8.47 9.68
C SER A 48 -21.79 8.50 8.31
N CYS A 49 -22.34 7.37 7.90
CA CYS A 49 -23.63 7.32 7.20
C CYS A 49 -24.50 6.26 7.89
N PHE A 50 -25.45 6.72 8.71
CA PHE A 50 -26.70 6.02 9.06
C PHE A 50 -27.54 5.83 7.77
N ARG A 51 -28.41 4.84 7.56
CA ARG A 51 -28.90 3.63 8.26
C ARG A 51 -29.69 2.82 7.18
N PRO A 52 -30.09 1.55 7.45
CA PRO A 52 -30.66 0.61 6.50
C PRO A 52 -32.18 0.70 6.38
N THR A 53 -32.72 0.24 5.26
CA THR A 53 -34.13 -0.14 5.12
C THR A 53 -34.30 -1.64 5.34
N SER A 54 -35.11 -1.96 6.34
CA SER A 54 -35.61 -3.29 6.66
C SER A 54 -36.73 -3.71 5.71
N SER A 55 -36.70 -4.95 5.22
CA SER A 55 -37.94 -5.70 4.97
C SER A 55 -37.74 -7.18 5.30
N SER A 56 -38.49 -7.60 6.30
CA SER A 56 -38.72 -8.97 6.73
C SER A 56 -39.78 -9.64 5.86
N SER A 57 -39.58 -10.90 5.49
CA SER A 57 -40.69 -11.85 5.32
C SER A 57 -40.21 -13.28 5.55
N SER A 58 -40.78 -13.88 6.58
CA SER A 58 -40.66 -15.25 7.06
C SER A 58 -41.53 -16.24 6.28
N SER A 59 -41.37 -17.52 6.64
CA SER A 59 -42.25 -18.69 6.42
C SER A 59 -42.03 -19.44 5.10
N SER A 60 -42.15 -20.77 5.02
CA SER A 60 -42.14 -21.86 6.00
C SER A 60 -41.99 -23.18 5.23
N SER A 61 -41.55 -24.21 5.95
CA SER A 61 -41.38 -25.61 5.60
C SER A 61 -42.52 -26.29 4.82
N SER A 62 -42.17 -27.25 3.95
CA SER A 62 -42.91 -28.53 3.87
C SER A 62 -42.05 -29.65 3.27
N SER A 63 -41.97 -30.73 4.03
CA SER A 63 -41.30 -32.00 3.75
C SER A 63 -42.05 -32.85 2.72
N SER A 64 -41.34 -33.67 1.95
CA SER A 64 -41.88 -34.95 1.48
C SER A 64 -40.76 -35.98 1.27
N ARG A 65 -41.06 -37.20 1.72
CA ARG A 65 -40.24 -38.42 1.67
C ARG A 65 -40.51 -39.19 0.37
N ALA A 66 -39.51 -39.89 -0.17
CA ALA A 66 -39.60 -41.22 -0.81
C ALA A 66 -38.16 -41.67 -1.17
N SER A 67 -37.56 -42.66 -0.51
CA SER A 67 -37.64 -44.12 -0.74
C SER A 67 -36.81 -44.64 -1.94
N ALA A 68 -35.71 -45.31 -1.56
CA ALA A 68 -35.03 -46.49 -2.12
C ALA A 68 -35.07 -46.83 -3.63
N SER A 69 -33.91 -47.12 -4.22
CA SER A 69 -33.51 -48.50 -4.55
C SER A 69 -32.07 -48.57 -5.07
N ALA A 70 -31.41 -49.69 -4.78
CA ALA A 70 -30.09 -50.06 -5.30
C ALA A 70 -30.24 -50.76 -6.66
N SER A 71 -29.26 -50.58 -7.55
CA SER A 71 -28.79 -51.62 -8.49
C SER A 71 -27.46 -51.22 -9.12
N ALA A 72 -26.55 -52.18 -9.13
CA ALA A 72 -25.23 -52.13 -9.73
C ALA A 72 -25.29 -52.33 -11.26
N ALA A 73 -24.42 -51.63 -12.00
CA ALA A 73 -23.82 -52.15 -13.24
C ALA A 73 -22.63 -51.26 -13.68
N THR A 74 -21.47 -51.92 -13.72
CA THR A 74 -20.31 -51.76 -14.62
C THR A 74 -20.44 -50.78 -15.79
N GLY A 75 -19.45 -49.88 -15.91
CA GLY A 75 -19.15 -49.14 -17.13
C GLY A 75 -17.78 -48.47 -17.06
N ASN A 76 -16.84 -48.95 -17.88
CA ASN A 76 -15.53 -48.35 -18.11
C ASN A 76 -15.63 -46.83 -18.35
N SER A 77 -14.88 -46.04 -17.59
CA SER A 77 -14.55 -44.68 -18.02
C SER A 77 -13.07 -44.41 -17.82
N ALA A 78 -12.45 -44.03 -18.93
CA ALA A 78 -11.04 -43.82 -19.11
C ALA A 78 -10.49 -42.83 -18.06
N ARG A 79 -9.31 -43.17 -17.55
CA ARG A 79 -8.47 -42.32 -16.71
C ARG A 79 -8.15 -41.05 -17.50
N VAL A 80 -8.84 -39.95 -17.19
CA VAL A 80 -8.43 -38.61 -17.60
C VAL A 80 -7.10 -38.30 -16.87
N PRO A 81 -6.00 -38.02 -17.59
CA PRO A 81 -4.78 -37.59 -16.95
C PRO A 81 -4.97 -36.15 -16.47
N GLY A 82 -4.65 -35.94 -15.18
CA GLY A 82 -4.29 -34.65 -14.59
C GLY A 82 -5.30 -33.54 -14.78
N ALA A 83 -6.10 -33.27 -13.75
CA ALA A 83 -6.55 -31.91 -13.52
C ALA A 83 -5.30 -31.03 -13.54
N GLN A 84 -5.16 -30.21 -14.59
CA GLN A 84 -4.18 -29.14 -14.56
C GLN A 84 -4.57 -28.27 -13.39
N GLU A 85 -3.75 -28.33 -12.36
CA GLU A 85 -3.72 -27.37 -11.28
C GLU A 85 -3.58 -26.01 -11.97
N SER A 86 -4.71 -25.30 -12.08
CA SER A 86 -4.79 -24.01 -12.71
C SER A 86 -3.75 -23.15 -12.02
N ALA A 87 -2.62 -22.91 -12.69
CA ALA A 87 -1.56 -22.07 -12.16
C ALA A 87 -2.22 -20.78 -11.73
N ILE A 88 -2.32 -20.57 -10.41
CA ILE A 88 -2.89 -19.35 -9.87
C ILE A 88 -1.93 -18.25 -10.35
N SER A 89 -2.35 -17.53 -11.38
CA SER A 89 -1.58 -16.44 -11.98
C SER A 89 -1.52 -15.33 -10.94
N GLY A 90 -0.45 -15.31 -10.15
CA GLY A 90 -0.18 -14.23 -9.22
C GLY A 90 0.07 -12.91 -9.95
N LEU A 91 0.10 -11.81 -9.20
CA LEU A 91 0.47 -10.48 -9.66
C LEU A 91 1.91 -10.42 -10.17
N LEU A 92 2.78 -11.31 -9.67
CA LEU A 92 4.17 -11.40 -10.10
C LEU A 92 4.38 -12.59 -11.04
N PRO A 93 5.32 -12.49 -12.00
CA PRO A 93 5.73 -13.63 -12.79
C PRO A 93 6.39 -14.72 -11.91
N PRO A 94 6.64 -15.92 -12.47
CA PRO A 94 7.45 -16.94 -11.82
C PRO A 94 8.80 -16.37 -11.37
N ILE A 95 9.30 -16.86 -10.23
CA ILE A 95 10.56 -16.39 -9.62
C ILE A 95 11.71 -16.57 -10.61
N ALA A 96 12.48 -15.50 -10.82
CA ALA A 96 13.68 -15.54 -11.63
C ALA A 96 14.77 -16.41 -10.98
N LYS A 97 15.57 -17.10 -11.79
CA LYS A 97 16.53 -18.11 -11.28
C LYS A 97 17.52 -17.55 -10.27
N ASP A 98 17.99 -16.33 -10.47
CA ASP A 98 18.91 -15.59 -9.63
C ASP A 98 18.32 -15.08 -8.30
N LEU A 99 16.98 -15.13 -8.17
CA LEU A 99 16.23 -14.77 -6.96
C LEU A 99 15.74 -15.99 -6.18
N THR A 100 16.00 -17.20 -6.69
CA THR A 100 15.61 -18.45 -6.02
C THR A 100 16.16 -18.50 -4.60
N GLY A 101 15.30 -18.77 -3.63
CA GLY A 101 15.65 -18.86 -2.20
C GLY A 101 15.70 -17.52 -1.46
N ARG A 102 15.53 -16.38 -2.16
CA ARG A 102 15.34 -15.09 -1.50
C ARG A 102 13.88 -14.94 -1.07
N LYS A 103 13.67 -14.22 0.03
CA LYS A 103 12.35 -13.78 0.46
C LYS A 103 11.88 -12.59 -0.38
N CYS A 104 10.57 -12.42 -0.49
CA CYS A 104 9.95 -11.27 -1.16
C CYS A 104 9.77 -10.14 -0.13
N LEU A 105 10.37 -8.98 -0.41
CA LEU A 105 10.22 -7.78 0.40
C LEU A 105 9.39 -6.76 -0.39
N VAL A 106 8.15 -6.57 0.06
CA VAL A 106 7.21 -5.60 -0.48
C VAL A 106 7.43 -4.27 0.23
N LEU A 107 7.71 -3.22 -0.53
CA LEU A 107 7.93 -1.87 -0.02
C LEU A 107 6.84 -0.94 -0.54
N ASP A 108 6.19 -0.20 0.36
CA ASP A 108 5.44 0.98 -0.07
C ASP A 108 6.37 2.11 -0.54
N LEU A 109 5.80 3.10 -1.22
CA LEU A 109 6.55 4.22 -1.78
C LEU A 109 6.34 5.51 -0.98
N ASP A 110 5.12 6.05 -1.03
CA ASP A 110 4.77 7.35 -0.45
C ASP A 110 4.70 7.24 1.07
N GLU A 111 5.24 8.22 1.79
CA GLU A 111 5.40 8.24 3.25
C GLU A 111 6.21 7.07 3.84
N THR A 112 6.80 6.20 3.01
CA THR A 112 7.66 5.08 3.41
C THR A 112 9.10 5.25 2.91
N LEU A 113 9.32 5.43 1.60
CA LEU A 113 10.64 5.64 1.00
C LEU A 113 10.86 7.10 0.58
N VAL A 114 9.78 7.80 0.23
CA VAL A 114 9.77 9.19 -0.22
C VAL A 114 8.55 9.91 0.31
N HIS A 115 8.57 11.24 0.28
CA HIS A 115 7.39 12.06 0.45
C HIS A 115 7.24 12.99 -0.74
N SER A 116 6.01 13.16 -1.24
CA SER A 116 5.73 13.96 -2.43
C SER A 116 4.65 15.01 -2.20
N SER A 117 4.84 16.18 -2.79
CA SER A 117 3.89 17.29 -2.72
C SER A 117 3.69 17.98 -4.06
N PHE A 118 2.47 18.46 -4.31
CA PHE A 118 2.20 19.41 -5.39
C PHE A 118 2.62 20.84 -5.04
N LYS A 119 2.84 21.13 -3.75
CA LYS A 119 3.36 22.43 -3.32
C LYS A 119 4.87 22.45 -3.51
N PRO A 120 5.45 23.56 -4.00
CA PRO A 120 6.90 23.69 -4.09
C PRO A 120 7.57 23.45 -2.73
N VAL A 121 8.52 22.52 -2.70
CA VAL A 121 9.33 22.21 -1.53
C VAL A 121 10.77 22.65 -1.80
N PRO A 122 11.39 23.47 -0.93
CA PRO A 122 12.81 23.81 -1.06
C PRO A 122 13.68 22.55 -1.00
N ASN A 123 14.72 22.49 -1.84
CA ASN A 123 15.68 21.38 -1.86
C ASN A 123 15.05 19.99 -2.10
N ALA A 124 13.97 19.92 -2.89
CA ALA A 124 13.44 18.65 -3.36
C ALA A 124 14.52 17.84 -4.08
N ASP A 125 14.63 16.54 -3.78
CA ASP A 125 15.56 15.63 -4.44
C ASP A 125 15.18 15.43 -5.91
N PHE A 126 13.87 15.33 -6.19
CA PHE A 126 13.33 15.19 -7.54
C PHE A 126 12.20 16.19 -7.79
N ILE A 127 12.07 16.62 -9.04
CA ILE A 127 10.91 17.36 -9.54
C ILE A 127 10.39 16.63 -10.77
N ILE A 128 9.18 16.07 -10.65
CA ILE A 128 8.61 15.17 -11.66
C ILE A 128 7.37 15.84 -12.28
N PRO A 129 7.36 16.06 -13.60
CA PRO A 129 6.15 16.50 -14.30
C PRO A 129 5.16 15.33 -14.39
N VAL A 130 3.96 15.51 -13.84
CA VAL A 130 2.87 14.53 -13.91
C VAL A 130 1.67 15.18 -14.59
N GLU A 131 1.19 14.53 -15.65
CA GLU A 131 -0.01 14.96 -16.36
C GLU A 131 -1.27 14.49 -15.62
N ILE A 132 -2.15 15.45 -15.28
CA ILE A 132 -3.44 15.24 -14.64
C ILE A 132 -4.44 16.10 -15.42
N GLU A 133 -5.46 15.47 -16.00
CA GLU A 133 -6.51 16.18 -16.76
C GLU A 133 -5.93 17.12 -17.83
N ASP A 134 -5.02 16.58 -18.66
CA ASP A 134 -4.32 17.29 -19.74
C ASP A 134 -3.49 18.50 -19.30
N THR A 135 -3.27 18.65 -17.98
CA THR A 135 -2.43 19.69 -17.38
C THR A 135 -1.22 19.06 -16.71
N VAL A 136 -0.03 19.60 -16.99
CA VAL A 136 1.21 19.15 -16.35
C VAL A 136 1.37 19.84 -15.01
N HIS A 137 1.42 19.06 -13.95
CA HIS A 137 1.69 19.51 -12.59
C HIS A 137 3.09 19.05 -12.15
N GLN A 138 3.84 19.94 -11.49
CA GLN A 138 5.12 19.58 -10.91
C GLN A 138 4.92 18.94 -9.54
N VAL A 139 5.44 17.73 -9.38
CA VAL A 139 5.49 17.01 -8.12
C VAL A 139 6.90 17.11 -7.55
N TYR A 140 7.01 17.61 -6.33
CA TYR A 140 8.27 17.77 -5.60
C TYR A 140 8.42 16.58 -4.67
N VAL A 141 9.52 15.85 -4.79
CA VAL A 141 9.76 14.60 -4.06
C VAL A 141 10.98 14.77 -3.16
N LEU A 142 10.83 14.41 -1.89
CA LEU A 142 11.91 14.27 -0.93
C LEU A 142 12.20 12.79 -0.70
N LYS A 143 13.47 12.44 -0.59
CA LYS A 143 13.92 11.08 -0.23
C LYS A 143 13.97 10.94 1.28
N ARG A 144 13.41 9.84 1.81
CA ARG A 144 13.58 9.51 3.22
C ARG A 144 15.07 9.25 3.51
N PRO A 145 15.63 9.81 4.61
CA PRO A 145 17.02 9.57 4.96
C PRO A 145 17.36 8.08 4.99
N GLY A 146 18.52 7.73 4.43
CA GLY A 146 19.01 6.35 4.39
C GLY A 146 18.44 5.46 3.29
N VAL A 147 17.48 5.92 2.47
CA VAL A 147 16.82 5.09 1.43
C VAL A 147 17.80 4.45 0.43
N ASP A 148 18.85 5.16 0.02
CA ASP A 148 19.84 4.60 -0.92
C ASP A 148 20.60 3.43 -0.29
N GLU A 149 21.06 3.60 0.95
CA GLU A 149 21.79 2.56 1.67
C GLU A 149 20.89 1.38 2.02
N PHE A 150 19.62 1.65 2.39
CA PHE A 150 18.60 0.63 2.58
C PHE A 150 18.42 -0.22 1.33
N MET A 151 18.17 0.41 0.17
CA MET A 151 17.98 -0.31 -1.09
C MET A 151 19.23 -1.12 -1.47
N LYS A 152 20.42 -0.53 -1.31
CA LYS A 152 21.70 -1.20 -1.57
C LYS A 152 21.90 -2.45 -0.72
N GLN A 153 21.51 -2.42 0.56
CA GLN A 153 21.68 -3.58 1.44
C GLN A 153 20.57 -4.63 1.25
N MET A 154 19.34 -4.21 0.97
CA MET A 154 18.20 -5.13 0.81
C MET A 154 18.19 -5.85 -0.55
N GLY A 155 18.61 -5.19 -1.62
CA GLY A 155 18.59 -5.74 -2.97
C GLY A 155 19.28 -7.11 -3.16
N PRO A 156 20.50 -7.31 -2.64
CA PRO A 156 21.16 -8.62 -2.69
C PRO A 156 20.51 -9.71 -1.84
N LYS A 157 19.66 -9.34 -0.87
CA LYS A 157 19.08 -10.25 0.14
C LYS A 157 17.66 -10.67 -0.18
N PHE A 158 16.91 -9.79 -0.84
CA PHE A 158 15.49 -9.96 -1.10
C PHE A 158 15.15 -9.84 -2.58
N GLU A 159 14.03 -10.45 -2.97
CA GLU A 159 13.28 -10.01 -4.15
C GLU A 159 12.48 -8.76 -3.75
N ILE A 160 13.01 -7.58 -4.10
CA ILE A 160 12.33 -6.29 -3.85
C ILE A 160 11.15 -6.09 -4.81
N VAL A 161 9.98 -5.83 -4.24
CA VAL A 161 8.76 -5.46 -4.94
C VAL A 161 8.27 -4.11 -4.41
N VAL A 162 8.27 -3.07 -5.24
CA VAL A 162 7.60 -1.82 -4.87
C VAL A 162 6.11 -1.99 -5.15
N PHE A 163 5.28 -1.89 -4.13
CA PHE A 163 3.82 -1.99 -4.28
C PHE A 163 3.21 -0.75 -3.65
N THR A 164 2.67 0.14 -4.46
CA THR A 164 2.10 1.42 -4.01
C THR A 164 0.62 1.55 -4.39
N ALA A 165 -0.15 2.28 -3.58
CA ALA A 165 -1.51 2.71 -3.92
C ALA A 165 -1.53 3.91 -4.88
N SER A 166 -0.38 4.41 -5.33
CA SER A 166 -0.26 5.48 -6.31
C SER A 166 -0.32 4.97 -7.76
N LEU A 167 -0.56 5.90 -8.69
CA LEU A 167 -0.64 5.58 -10.13
C LEU A 167 0.75 5.44 -10.74
N ALA A 168 0.87 4.54 -11.73
CA ALA A 168 2.10 4.29 -12.46
C ALA A 168 2.72 5.54 -13.09
N LYS A 169 1.89 6.50 -13.53
CA LYS A 169 2.35 7.77 -14.16
C LYS A 169 3.21 8.65 -13.25
N TYR A 170 3.08 8.48 -11.94
CA TYR A 170 3.89 9.16 -10.93
C TYR A 170 4.97 8.22 -10.38
N ALA A 171 4.58 7.01 -9.98
CA ALA A 171 5.46 6.10 -9.27
C ALA A 171 6.62 5.58 -10.15
N ASN A 172 6.42 5.41 -11.46
CA ASN A 172 7.51 4.98 -12.36
C ASN A 172 8.64 6.02 -12.43
N PRO A 173 8.38 7.30 -12.78
CA PRO A 173 9.41 8.32 -12.76
C PRO A 173 10.14 8.45 -11.41
N VAL A 174 9.42 8.35 -10.29
CA VAL A 174 10.05 8.36 -8.95
C VAL A 174 11.01 7.19 -8.81
N MET A 175 10.56 5.97 -9.10
CA MET A 175 11.36 4.77 -8.95
C MET A 175 12.55 4.69 -9.92
N ASP A 176 12.43 5.29 -11.10
CA ASP A 176 13.53 5.35 -12.08
C ASP A 176 14.71 6.20 -11.56
N LEU A 177 14.40 7.25 -10.79
CA LEU A 177 15.37 8.13 -10.14
C LEU A 177 15.85 7.59 -8.79
N LEU A 178 14.95 6.98 -8.01
CA LEU A 178 15.23 6.48 -6.66
C LEU A 178 16.08 5.21 -6.67
N ASP A 179 15.76 4.23 -7.53
CA ASP A 179 16.47 2.96 -7.60
C ASP A 179 17.76 3.07 -8.44
N ILE A 180 18.75 3.74 -7.86
CA ILE A 180 20.09 3.91 -8.46
C ILE A 180 20.89 2.60 -8.47
N HIS A 181 20.55 1.66 -7.58
CA HIS A 181 21.21 0.37 -7.45
C HIS A 181 20.62 -0.72 -8.37
N LYS A 182 19.48 -0.45 -9.01
CA LYS A 182 18.76 -1.37 -9.91
C LYS A 182 18.40 -2.68 -9.22
N VAL A 183 17.85 -2.56 -8.01
CA VAL A 183 17.49 -3.68 -7.15
C VAL A 183 15.97 -3.89 -7.02
N CYS A 184 15.15 -2.99 -7.54
CA CYS A 184 13.70 -3.18 -7.61
C CYS A 184 13.37 -4.16 -8.76
N HIS A 185 12.84 -5.34 -8.43
CA HIS A 185 12.55 -6.39 -9.41
C HIS A 185 11.16 -6.22 -10.03
N HIS A 186 10.18 -5.78 -9.24
CA HIS A 186 8.80 -5.62 -9.66
C HIS A 186 8.19 -4.33 -9.12
N ARG A 187 7.29 -3.72 -9.89
CA ARG A 187 6.52 -2.54 -9.51
C ARG A 187 5.04 -2.83 -9.69
N LEU A 188 4.28 -2.71 -8.60
CA LEU A 188 2.83 -2.86 -8.55
C LEU A 188 2.23 -1.53 -8.11
N PHE A 189 1.12 -1.15 -8.76
CA PHE A 189 0.51 0.16 -8.60
C PHE A 189 -0.93 0.02 -8.09
N ARG A 190 -1.65 1.14 -8.03
CA ARG A 190 -3.06 1.22 -7.59
C ARG A 190 -3.96 0.14 -8.19
N GLU A 191 -3.80 -0.19 -9.46
CA GLU A 191 -4.64 -1.17 -10.16
C GLU A 191 -4.43 -2.60 -9.64
N SER A 192 -3.30 -2.87 -8.97
CA SER A 192 -3.00 -4.15 -8.34
C SER A 192 -3.56 -4.26 -6.91
N CYS A 193 -3.94 -3.13 -6.29
CA CYS A 193 -4.57 -3.11 -4.97
C CYS A 193 -6.02 -3.62 -5.03
N VAL A 194 -6.49 -4.18 -3.92
CA VAL A 194 -7.90 -4.51 -3.70
C VAL A 194 -8.56 -3.33 -2.99
N CYS A 195 -9.58 -2.73 -3.59
CA CYS A 195 -10.40 -1.73 -2.88
C CYS A 195 -11.33 -2.45 -1.89
N HIS A 196 -11.03 -2.35 -0.60
CA HIS A 196 -11.82 -2.94 0.48
C HIS A 196 -12.30 -1.85 1.44
N ARG A 197 -13.63 -1.63 1.48
CA ARG A 197 -14.27 -0.61 2.33
C ARG A 197 -13.67 0.80 2.17
N GLY A 198 -13.31 1.17 0.94
CA GLY A 198 -12.72 2.47 0.62
C GLY A 198 -11.20 2.56 0.85
N ASN A 199 -10.54 1.50 1.32
CA ASN A 199 -9.09 1.44 1.45
C ASN A 199 -8.47 0.62 0.32
N TYR A 200 -7.28 1.01 -0.12
CA TYR A 200 -6.46 0.20 -1.02
C TYR A 200 -5.64 -0.80 -0.21
N VAL A 201 -6.01 -2.08 -0.30
CA VAL A 201 -5.34 -3.18 0.40
C VAL A 201 -4.42 -3.93 -0.57
N LYS A 202 -3.19 -4.18 -0.14
CA LYS A 202 -2.16 -4.95 -0.84
C LYS A 202 -2.27 -6.41 -0.43
N ASP A 203 -3.15 -7.14 -1.11
CA ASP A 203 -3.39 -8.56 -0.84
C ASP A 203 -2.17 -9.41 -1.21
N LEU A 204 -1.36 -9.78 -0.21
CA LEU A 204 -0.09 -10.49 -0.41
C LEU A 204 -0.32 -11.92 -0.93
N GLY A 205 -1.48 -12.51 -0.64
CA GLY A 205 -1.87 -13.81 -1.17
C GLY A 205 -1.96 -13.85 -2.69
N LYS A 206 -2.11 -12.69 -3.34
CA LYS A 206 -2.13 -12.56 -4.80
C LYS A 206 -0.76 -12.42 -5.44
N LEU A 207 0.33 -12.28 -4.69
CA LEU A 207 1.66 -12.08 -5.29
C LEU A 207 2.17 -13.30 -6.06
N GLY A 208 1.68 -14.50 -5.74
CA GLY A 208 2.28 -15.74 -6.25
C GLY A 208 3.61 -16.04 -5.57
N ARG A 209 3.71 -15.72 -4.28
CA ARG A 209 4.85 -16.03 -3.39
C ARG A 209 4.31 -16.73 -2.13
N PRO A 210 5.04 -17.70 -1.54
CA PRO A 210 4.62 -18.31 -0.29
C PRO A 210 4.61 -17.27 0.84
N LEU A 211 3.49 -17.10 1.55
CA LEU A 211 3.37 -16.06 2.60
C LEU A 211 4.43 -16.18 3.71
N LYS A 212 4.91 -17.38 4.02
CA LYS A 212 6.03 -17.59 4.96
C LYS A 212 7.35 -16.90 4.54
N ASP A 213 7.45 -16.47 3.28
CA ASP A 213 8.60 -15.82 2.68
C ASP A 213 8.28 -14.41 2.16
N VAL A 214 7.13 -13.82 2.52
CA VAL A 214 6.73 -12.46 2.13
C VAL A 214 6.76 -11.54 3.34
N ILE A 215 7.39 -10.38 3.20
CA ILE A 215 7.40 -9.30 4.20
C ILE A 215 6.84 -8.06 3.51
N ILE A 216 6.01 -7.28 4.20
CA ILE A 216 5.59 -5.95 3.74
C ILE A 216 6.05 -4.87 4.72
N ILE A 217 6.61 -3.79 4.20
CA ILE A 217 6.92 -2.55 4.92
C ILE A 217 6.03 -1.46 4.33
N ASP A 218 5.16 -0.90 5.17
CA ASP A 218 4.15 0.07 4.78
C ASP A 218 3.76 0.89 6.00
N ASN A 219 3.61 2.20 5.83
CA ASN A 219 3.28 3.12 6.91
C ASN A 219 1.78 3.10 7.27
N SER A 220 0.93 2.45 6.46
CA SER A 220 -0.50 2.39 6.66
C SER A 220 -0.98 0.98 7.03
N PRO A 221 -1.47 0.77 8.27
CA PRO A 221 -2.05 -0.52 8.68
C PRO A 221 -3.21 -1.03 7.80
N ALA A 222 -3.92 -0.12 7.12
CA ALA A 222 -4.98 -0.51 6.20
C ALA A 222 -4.43 -1.21 4.95
N SER A 223 -3.19 -0.92 4.53
CA SER A 223 -2.57 -1.49 3.34
C SER A 223 -2.34 -2.99 3.46
N TYR A 224 -2.00 -3.50 4.64
CA TYR A 224 -1.76 -4.91 4.91
C TYR A 224 -2.85 -5.56 5.77
N LEU A 225 -4.08 -5.03 5.70
CA LEU A 225 -5.23 -5.48 6.49
C LEU A 225 -5.48 -7.01 6.42
N PHE A 226 -5.15 -7.65 5.31
CA PHE A 226 -5.35 -9.09 5.12
C PHE A 226 -4.17 -9.96 5.58
N ASN A 227 -3.00 -9.36 5.83
CA ASN A 227 -1.77 -10.06 6.19
C ASN A 227 -0.96 -9.30 7.27
N PRO A 228 -1.56 -8.96 8.43
CA PRO A 228 -0.85 -8.25 9.50
C PRO A 228 0.35 -9.03 10.04
N GLU A 229 0.33 -10.36 10.00
CA GLU A 229 1.42 -11.25 10.42
C GLU A 229 2.64 -11.23 9.46
N ASN A 230 2.54 -10.55 8.32
CA ASN A 230 3.64 -10.36 7.38
C ASN A 230 4.20 -8.94 7.40
N ALA A 231 3.64 -8.05 8.22
CA ALA A 231 3.95 -6.64 8.21
C ALA A 231 5.04 -6.27 9.20
N VAL A 232 5.94 -5.40 8.74
CA VAL A 232 6.83 -4.61 9.59
C VAL A 232 6.33 -3.18 9.49
N PRO A 233 5.62 -2.68 10.53
CA PRO A 233 5.16 -1.29 10.55
C PRO A 233 6.35 -0.33 10.49
N ILE A 234 6.15 0.80 9.84
CA ILE A 234 7.11 1.91 9.77
C ILE A 234 6.34 3.21 9.98
N ASP A 235 6.93 4.21 10.62
CA ASP A 235 6.28 5.50 10.78
C ASP A 235 6.20 6.23 9.43
N SER A 236 5.14 7.02 9.29
CA SER A 236 4.94 7.87 8.11
C SER A 236 5.98 8.99 8.12
N TRP A 237 6.74 9.10 7.05
CA TRP A 237 7.77 10.13 6.90
C TRP A 237 7.35 11.23 5.93
N PHE A 238 7.72 12.48 6.24
CA PHE A 238 7.35 13.66 5.46
C PHE A 238 8.57 14.52 5.10
N ASP A 239 9.28 15.03 6.11
CA ASP A 239 10.39 15.98 5.90
C ASP A 239 11.45 16.00 7.01
N ASP A 240 11.38 15.10 8.02
CA ASP A 240 12.38 15.08 9.10
C ASP A 240 13.73 14.59 8.58
N PRO A 241 14.77 15.44 8.56
CA PRO A 241 16.10 15.05 8.08
C PRO A 241 16.85 14.14 9.08
N ASN A 242 16.37 14.00 10.32
CA ASN A 242 16.98 13.17 11.34
C ASN A 242 16.33 11.79 11.48
N ASP A 243 15.35 11.46 10.62
CA ASP A 243 14.76 10.13 10.55
C ASP A 243 15.85 9.08 10.30
N THR A 244 15.78 7.95 11.03
CA THR A 244 16.71 6.83 10.88
C THR A 244 16.02 5.51 10.65
N GLU A 245 14.68 5.47 10.56
CA GLU A 245 13.92 4.22 10.64
C GLU A 245 14.32 3.21 9.56
N LEU A 246 14.53 3.67 8.32
CA LEU A 246 15.00 2.78 7.24
C LEU A 246 16.33 2.13 7.59
N LEU A 247 17.26 2.87 8.19
CA LEU A 247 18.57 2.33 8.60
C LEU A 247 18.43 1.38 9.79
N ASP A 248 17.56 1.73 10.74
CA ASP A 248 17.31 0.94 11.95
C ASP A 248 16.62 -0.40 11.63
N LEU A 249 15.86 -0.48 10.53
CA LEU A 249 15.25 -1.71 10.04
C LEU A 249 16.25 -2.68 9.38
N ILE A 250 17.40 -2.21 8.89
CA ILE A 250 18.35 -3.03 8.14
C ILE A 250 18.80 -4.26 8.95
N PRO A 251 19.31 -4.15 10.19
CA PRO A 251 19.77 -5.32 10.94
C PRO A 251 18.66 -6.36 11.14
N PHE A 252 17.45 -5.89 11.47
CA PHE A 252 16.29 -6.75 11.64
C PHE A 252 15.93 -7.50 10.36
N LEU A 253 15.91 -6.81 9.21
CA LEU A 253 15.62 -7.43 7.92
C LEU A 253 16.71 -8.42 7.50
N LEU A 254 17.98 -8.15 7.81
CA LEU A 254 19.05 -9.11 7.57
C LEU A 254 18.88 -10.39 8.39
N ASP A 255 18.47 -10.29 9.66
CA ASP A 255 18.22 -11.45 10.52
C ASP A 255 17.00 -12.25 10.05
N ILE A 256 15.87 -11.59 9.78
CA ILE A 256 14.64 -12.25 9.32
C ILE A 256 14.77 -12.84 7.91
N SER A 257 15.75 -12.38 7.11
CA SER A 257 16.04 -13.00 5.80
C SER A 257 16.47 -14.47 5.92
N GLN A 258 16.96 -14.89 7.09
CA GLN A 258 17.51 -16.22 7.34
C GLN A 258 16.50 -17.18 8.00
N VAL A 259 15.32 -16.73 8.40
CA VAL A 259 14.33 -17.61 9.07
C VAL A 259 13.50 -18.39 8.05
N ASP A 260 13.00 -19.57 8.42
CA ASP A 260 12.19 -20.40 7.50
C ASP A 260 10.79 -19.83 7.21
N ASP A 261 10.22 -19.15 8.21
CA ASP A 261 8.86 -18.61 8.20
C ASP A 261 8.83 -17.27 8.95
N VAL A 262 8.68 -16.18 8.20
CA VAL A 262 8.72 -14.82 8.73
C VAL A 262 7.53 -14.51 9.63
N SER A 263 6.38 -15.15 9.38
CA SER A 263 5.15 -14.89 10.13
C SER A 263 5.27 -15.27 11.60
N ARG A 264 6.15 -16.23 11.94
CA ARG A 264 6.41 -16.65 13.33
C ARG A 264 7.22 -15.65 14.14
N VAL A 265 7.94 -14.77 13.47
CA VAL A 265 8.75 -13.71 14.09
C VAL A 265 7.93 -12.43 14.19
N LEU A 266 7.13 -12.14 13.16
CA LEU A 266 6.32 -10.92 13.04
C LEU A 266 4.96 -11.02 13.75
N SER A 267 4.43 -12.23 13.97
CA SER A 267 3.15 -12.40 14.66
C SER A 267 3.22 -11.81 16.07
N PRO A 268 2.30 -10.91 16.46
CA PRO A 268 2.17 -10.49 17.84
C PRO A 268 1.94 -11.73 18.72
N GLN A 269 2.73 -11.88 19.78
CA GLN A 269 2.48 -12.88 20.83
C GLN A 269 1.32 -12.46 21.72
#